data_AF-A0A1J5KQD9-F1
#
_entry.id   AF-A0A1J5KQD9-F1
#
_cell.length_a   1.000
_cell.length_b   1.000
_cell.length_c   1.000
_cell.angle_alpha   90.00
_cell.angle_beta   90.00
_cell.angle_gamma   90.00
#
_symmetry.space_group_name_H-M   'P 1'
#
loop_
_entity.id
_entity.type
_entity.pdbx_description
1 polymer ?
#
loop_
_entity_poly.entity_id
_entity_poly.type
_entity_poly.pdbx_seq_one_letter_code
_entity_poly.pdbx_strand_id
1 'polypeptide(L)'
;MFLVLRFYPGSENSELNNFVFNNIHKVLPVSSILIIAAYIPNNHFKKYLRHPMLIGLTIWATTHLLINTQYNQDIFFFAMIAFNIYMIIGIETRDRFNLKASKCSWKNDLAVVALGLIGHVSLIKLHYFLSGVSLS
;
A
#
# COMPACT_ATOMS: atom_id res chain seq x y z
N MET A 1 15.99 9.70 -21.60
CA MET A 1 15.29 10.73 -20.78
C MET A 1 13.83 10.33 -20.68
N PHE A 2 13.46 9.52 -19.68
CA PHE A 2 12.07 9.18 -19.42
C PHE A 2 11.66 9.79 -18.08
N LEU A 3 10.66 10.66 -18.19
CA LEU A 3 10.01 11.46 -17.15
C LEU A 3 9.49 10.57 -16.00
N VAL A 4 10.16 10.64 -14.86
CA VAL A 4 9.51 10.47 -13.56
C VAL A 4 9.85 11.72 -12.78
N LEU A 5 8.84 12.51 -12.45
CA LEU A 5 8.93 13.65 -11.51
C LEU A 5 9.31 13.08 -10.14
N ARG A 6 10.59 12.74 -9.96
CA ARG A 6 11.10 12.21 -8.71
C ARG A 6 11.39 13.37 -7.79
N PHE A 7 10.84 13.27 -6.59
CA PHE A 7 11.06 14.20 -5.51
C PHE A 7 12.50 14.04 -5.00
N TYR A 8 13.48 14.59 -5.73
CA TYR A 8 14.89 14.55 -5.34
C TYR A 8 15.23 15.75 -4.42
N PRO A 9 15.97 15.55 -3.32
CA PRO A 9 16.52 16.65 -2.54
C PRO A 9 17.46 17.48 -3.43
N GLY A 10 17.08 18.73 -3.73
CA GLY A 10 17.85 19.62 -4.62
C GLY A 10 17.30 19.83 -6.03
N SER A 11 16.07 19.40 -6.33
CA SER A 11 15.35 19.84 -7.54
C SER A 11 14.80 21.27 -7.38
N GLU A 12 14.40 21.89 -8.48
CA GLU A 12 13.78 23.23 -8.53
C GLU A 12 12.62 23.42 -7.52
N ASN A 13 11.93 22.33 -7.15
CA ASN A 13 10.88 22.28 -6.13
C ASN A 13 11.35 21.59 -4.83
N SER A 14 12.56 21.90 -4.38
CA SER A 14 13.23 21.19 -3.28
C SER A 14 12.42 21.10 -1.99
N GLU A 15 11.65 22.13 -1.62
CA GLU A 15 10.82 22.13 -0.41
C GLU A 15 9.69 21.08 -0.47
N LEU A 16 8.93 21.06 -1.56
CA LEU A 16 7.87 20.07 -1.76
C LEU A 16 8.47 18.66 -1.82
N ASN A 17 9.59 18.50 -2.51
CA ASN A 17 10.27 17.22 -2.61
C ASN A 17 10.73 16.69 -1.26
N ASN A 18 11.38 17.54 -0.47
CA ASN A 18 11.83 17.20 0.87
C ASN A 18 10.64 16.89 1.78
N PHE A 19 9.56 17.67 1.68
CA PHE A 19 8.34 17.40 2.43
C PHE A 19 7.74 16.03 2.08
N VAL A 20 7.57 15.74 0.79
CA VAL A 20 7.02 14.44 0.35
C VAL A 20 7.94 13.31 0.80
N PHE A 21 9.24 13.38 0.53
CA PHE A 21 10.21 12.33 0.89
C PHE A 21 10.20 12.03 2.40
N ASN A 22 10.15 13.08 3.24
CA ASN A 22 10.17 12.95 4.70
C ASN A 22 8.85 12.47 5.31
N ASN A 23 7.73 12.52 4.58
CA ASN A 23 6.41 12.20 5.13
C ASN A 23 5.72 11.02 4.46
N ILE A 24 6.04 10.70 3.21
CA ILE A 24 5.28 9.74 2.42
C ILE A 24 5.36 8.31 2.98
N HIS A 25 6.47 7.92 3.60
CA HIS A 25 6.59 6.59 4.23
C HIS A 25 5.62 6.38 5.41
N LYS A 26 5.12 7.46 6.03
CA LYS A 26 4.20 7.40 7.18
C LYS A 26 2.83 6.83 6.81
N VAL A 27 2.53 6.69 5.51
CA VAL A 27 1.29 6.07 5.01
C VAL A 27 1.38 4.55 4.92
N LEU A 28 2.59 3.96 4.97
CA LEU A 28 2.81 2.52 4.83
C LEU A 28 2.12 1.65 5.91
N PRO A 29 2.01 2.07 7.19
CA PRO A 29 1.23 1.32 8.17
C PRO A 29 -0.23 1.11 7.74
N VAL A 30 -0.83 2.12 7.09
CA VAL A 30 -2.21 2.03 6.59
C VAL A 30 -2.32 0.96 5.51
N SER A 31 -1.33 0.85 4.62
CA SER A 31 -1.29 -0.24 3.64
C SER A 31 -1.28 -1.63 4.31
N SER A 32 -0.40 -1.84 5.30
CA SER A 32 -0.33 -3.12 6.02
C SER A 32 -1.66 -3.45 6.72
N ILE A 33 -2.30 -2.46 7.33
CA ILE A 33 -3.63 -2.62 7.96
C ILE A 33 -4.68 -3.02 6.91
N LEU A 34 -4.71 -2.37 5.76
CA LEU A 34 -5.68 -2.66 4.69
C LEU A 34 -5.49 -4.05 4.06
N ILE A 35 -4.24 -4.52 3.95
CA ILE A 35 -3.96 -5.88 3.50
C ILE A 35 -4.52 -6.88 4.50
N ILE A 36 -4.24 -6.72 5.79
CA ILE A 36 -4.78 -7.58 6.86
C ILE A 36 -6.31 -7.51 6.93
N ALA A 37 -6.89 -6.33 6.69
CA ALA A 37 -8.34 -6.12 6.69
C ALA A 37 -9.07 -7.04 5.69
N ALA A 38 -8.42 -7.44 4.60
CA ALA A 38 -9.01 -8.36 3.63
C ALA A 38 -9.18 -9.79 4.17
N TYR A 39 -8.31 -10.22 5.08
CA TYR A 39 -8.28 -11.59 5.61
C TYR A 39 -9.14 -11.79 6.86
N ILE A 40 -9.41 -10.73 7.62
CA ILE A 40 -10.30 -10.81 8.77
C ILE A 40 -11.76 -10.63 8.32
N PRO A 41 -12.70 -11.53 8.63
CA PRO A 41 -14.11 -11.35 8.31
C PRO A 41 -14.78 -10.30 9.23
N ASN A 42 -15.92 -9.75 8.82
CA ASN A 42 -16.81 -8.91 9.66
C ASN A 42 -16.14 -7.69 10.32
N ASN A 43 -15.23 -7.03 9.60
CA ASN A 43 -14.65 -5.75 10.03
C ASN A 43 -15.26 -4.57 9.23
N HIS A 44 -15.18 -3.37 9.78
CA HIS A 44 -15.74 -2.17 9.15
C HIS A 44 -14.98 -1.76 7.88
N PHE A 45 -13.68 -2.06 7.76
CA PHE A 45 -12.92 -1.77 6.54
C PHE A 45 -13.51 -2.49 5.33
N LYS A 46 -13.86 -3.77 5.42
CA LYS A 46 -14.52 -4.54 4.33
C LYS A 46 -15.95 -4.08 4.05
N LYS A 47 -16.59 -3.39 4.99
CA LYS A 47 -17.92 -2.79 4.80
C LYS A 47 -17.85 -1.54 3.93
N TYR A 48 -16.83 -0.70 4.13
CA TYR A 48 -16.69 0.58 3.42
C TYR A 48 -15.79 0.50 2.18
N LEU A 49 -14.81 -0.40 2.19
CA LEU A 49 -13.86 -0.60 1.09
C LEU A 49 -14.16 -1.92 0.38
N ARG A 50 -14.37 -1.84 -0.93
CA ARG A 50 -14.66 -3.01 -1.77
C ARG A 50 -13.45 -3.95 -1.87
N HIS A 51 -12.27 -3.38 -2.08
CA HIS A 51 -11.02 -4.11 -2.33
C HIS A 51 -9.89 -3.68 -1.38
N PRO A 52 -10.04 -3.85 -0.05
CA PRO A 52 -9.07 -3.32 0.90
C PRO A 52 -7.65 -3.83 0.65
N MET A 53 -7.48 -5.10 0.23
CA MET A 53 -6.18 -5.64 -0.14
C MET A 53 -5.53 -4.90 -1.31
N LEU A 54 -6.27 -4.72 -2.42
CA LEU A 54 -5.74 -4.08 -3.63
C LEU A 54 -5.48 -2.59 -3.40
N ILE A 55 -6.32 -1.92 -2.61
CA ILE A 55 -6.09 -0.53 -2.19
C ILE A 55 -4.80 -0.44 -1.35
N GLY A 56 -4.63 -1.33 -0.37
CA GLY A 56 -3.43 -1.40 0.44
C GLY A 56 -2.17 -1.63 -0.40
N LEU A 57 -2.20 -2.61 -1.31
CA LEU A 57 -1.09 -2.90 -2.22
C LEU A 57 -0.75 -1.73 -3.14
N THR A 58 -1.76 -1.03 -3.66
CA THR A 58 -1.54 0.16 -4.50
C THR A 58 -0.89 1.28 -3.71
N ILE A 59 -1.35 1.57 -2.47
CA ILE A 59 -0.69 2.56 -1.59
C ILE A 59 0.78 2.18 -1.37
N TRP A 60 1.05 0.92 -1.02
CA TRP A 60 2.42 0.44 -0.80
C TRP A 60 3.30 0.61 -2.04
N ALA A 61 2.82 0.15 -3.20
CA ALA A 61 3.58 0.22 -4.44
C ALA A 61 3.82 1.66 -4.89
N THR A 62 2.82 2.54 -4.78
CA THR A 62 2.96 3.96 -5.09
C THR A 62 3.96 4.64 -4.16
N THR A 63 3.90 4.39 -2.84
CA THR A 63 4.87 4.94 -1.90
C THR A 63 6.30 4.50 -2.23
N HIS A 64 6.52 3.23 -2.55
CA HIS A 64 7.85 2.74 -2.93
C HIS A 64 8.32 3.32 -4.27
N LEU A 65 7.43 3.47 -5.26
CA LEU A 65 7.76 4.11 -6.53
C LEU A 65 8.21 5.57 -6.35
N LEU A 66 7.63 6.28 -5.38
CA LEU A 66 7.96 7.68 -5.10
C LEU A 66 9.27 7.86 -4.31
N ILE A 67 9.61 6.91 -3.43
CA ILE A 67 10.82 7.00 -2.58
C ILE A 67 12.04 6.36 -3.24
N ASN A 68 11.86 5.23 -3.94
CA ASN A 68 12.99 4.51 -4.52
C ASN A 68 13.67 5.33 -5.60
N THR A 69 14.98 5.13 -5.77
CA THR A 69 15.83 5.83 -6.74
C THR A 69 16.37 4.91 -7.85
N GLN A 70 16.17 3.59 -7.75
CA GLN A 70 16.71 2.60 -8.67
C GLN A 70 15.70 2.18 -9.75
N TYR A 71 16.11 2.20 -11.02
CA TYR A 71 15.24 1.91 -12.17
C TYR A 71 14.66 0.48 -12.19
N ASN A 72 15.44 -0.49 -11.71
CA ASN A 72 15.01 -1.90 -11.60
C ASN A 72 13.90 -2.10 -10.57
N GLN A 73 13.85 -1.26 -9.53
CA GLN A 73 12.77 -1.31 -8.53
C GLN A 73 11.51 -0.63 -9.07
N ASP A 74 11.66 0.45 -9.83
CA ASP A 74 10.53 1.20 -10.38
C ASP A 74 9.65 0.35 -11.29
N ILE A 75 10.26 -0.44 -12.18
CA ILE A 75 9.50 -1.30 -13.09
C ILE A 75 8.67 -2.34 -12.34
N PHE A 76 9.20 -2.85 -11.22
CA PHE A 76 8.50 -3.80 -10.36
C PHE A 76 7.28 -3.14 -9.70
N PHE A 77 7.45 -1.98 -9.09
CA PHE A 77 6.34 -1.28 -8.43
C PHE A 77 5.29 -0.77 -9.42
N PHE A 78 5.72 -0.29 -10.59
CA PHE A 78 4.83 0.11 -11.67
C PHE A 78 4.00 -1.07 -12.20
N ALA A 79 4.66 -2.21 -12.46
CA ALA A 79 3.96 -3.44 -12.87
C ALA A 79 2.95 -3.91 -11.81
N MET A 80 3.30 -3.77 -10.52
CA MET A 80 2.39 -4.11 -9.42
C MET A 80 1.14 -3.21 -9.39
N ILE A 81 1.31 -1.90 -9.61
CA ILE A 81 0.17 -0.96 -9.69
C ILE A 81 -0.72 -1.32 -10.89
N ALA A 82 -0.13 -1.54 -12.06
CA ALA A 82 -0.87 -1.93 -13.26
C ALA A 82 -1.62 -3.25 -13.05
N PHE A 83 -0.98 -4.23 -12.42
CA PHE A 83 -1.61 -5.50 -12.05
C PHE A 83 -2.78 -5.31 -11.08
N ASN A 84 -2.65 -4.48 -10.05
CA ASN A 84 -3.74 -4.22 -9.12
C ASN A 84 -4.95 -3.60 -9.82
N ILE A 85 -4.73 -2.64 -10.72
CA ILE A 85 -5.81 -2.02 -11.51
C ILE A 85 -6.49 -3.08 -12.39
N TYR A 86 -5.71 -3.91 -13.07
CA TYR A 86 -6.24 -5.01 -13.88
C TYR A 86 -7.09 -5.97 -13.04
N MET A 87 -6.63 -6.33 -11.84
CA MET A 87 -7.38 -7.19 -10.91
C MET A 87 -8.68 -6.55 -10.45
N ILE A 88 -8.68 -5.25 -10.10
CA ILE A 88 -9.91 -4.53 -9.73
C ILE A 88 -10.91 -4.59 -10.89
N ILE A 89 -10.50 -4.27 -12.11
CA ILE A 89 -11.37 -4.31 -13.30
C ILE A 89 -11.88 -5.74 -13.54
N GLY A 90 -11.01 -6.74 -13.45
CA GLY A 90 -11.38 -8.15 -13.63
C GLY A 90 -12.38 -8.66 -12.60
N ILE A 91 -12.25 -8.25 -11.33
CA ILE A 91 -13.20 -8.62 -10.27
C ILE A 91 -14.53 -7.90 -10.49
N GLU A 92 -14.51 -6.59 -10.75
CA GLU A 92 -15.71 -5.77 -10.94
C GLU A 92 -16.52 -6.15 -12.18
N THR A 93 -15.86 -6.67 -13.22
CA THR A 93 -16.54 -7.13 -14.43
C THR A 93 -17.19 -8.50 -14.28
N ARG A 94 -16.64 -9.38 -13.42
CA ARG A 94 -17.13 -10.76 -13.23
C ARG A 94 -18.13 -10.88 -12.08
N ASP A 95 -17.90 -10.16 -11.00
CA ASP A 95 -18.72 -10.23 -9.80
C ASP A 95 -19.72 -9.09 -9.73
N ARG A 96 -21.00 -9.45 -9.60
CA ARG A 96 -22.04 -8.56 -9.06
C ARG A 96 -21.85 -8.55 -7.54
N PHE A 97 -20.80 -7.88 -7.06
CA PHE A 97 -20.39 -7.86 -5.66
C PHE A 97 -21.54 -7.37 -4.77
N ASN A 98 -22.27 -8.29 -4.16
CA ASN A 98 -23.24 -7.98 -3.13
C ASN A 98 -22.49 -7.95 -1.80
N LEU A 99 -22.16 -6.75 -1.33
CA LEU A 99 -21.72 -6.56 0.06
C LEU A 99 -22.86 -6.99 0.97
N LYS A 100 -22.90 -8.27 1.34
CA LYS A 100 -23.83 -8.75 2.38
C LYS A 100 -23.47 -7.98 3.64
N ALA A 101 -24.42 -7.20 4.14
CA ALA A 101 -24.29 -6.49 5.40
C ALA A 101 -24.17 -7.52 6.54
N SER A 102 -22.95 -7.97 6.82
CA SER A 102 -22.68 -8.74 8.02
C SER A 102 -22.57 -7.79 9.21
N LYS A 103 -22.97 -8.25 10.39
CA LYS A 103 -22.77 -7.49 11.63
C LYS A 103 -21.26 -7.28 11.81
N CYS A 104 -20.83 -6.03 11.66
CA CYS A 104 -19.44 -5.66 11.86
C CYS A 104 -19.10 -5.71 13.35
N SER A 105 -17.87 -6.12 13.66
CA SER A 105 -17.38 -6.27 15.03
C SER A 105 -16.20 -5.35 15.27
N TRP A 106 -16.31 -4.45 16.25
CA TRP A 106 -15.20 -3.61 16.69
C TRP A 106 -14.01 -4.42 17.22
N LYS A 107 -14.25 -5.64 17.73
CA LYS A 107 -13.15 -6.56 18.10
C LYS A 107 -12.33 -6.98 16.88
N ASN A 108 -12.99 -7.16 15.74
CA ASN A 108 -12.31 -7.55 14.50
C ASN A 108 -11.55 -6.37 13.91
N ASP A 109 -12.07 -5.14 14.02
CA ASP A 109 -11.31 -3.95 13.64
C ASP A 109 -10.05 -3.78 14.48
N LEU A 110 -10.16 -3.97 15.81
CA LEU A 110 -9.00 -3.92 16.69
C LEU A 110 -7.96 -4.97 16.30
N ALA A 111 -8.40 -6.19 15.97
CA ALA A 111 -7.51 -7.23 15.47
C ALA A 111 -6.86 -6.85 14.13
N VAL A 112 -7.61 -6.24 13.20
CA VAL A 112 -7.08 -5.74 11.92
C VAL A 112 -5.99 -4.70 12.14
N VAL A 113 -6.23 -3.72 13.01
CA VAL A 113 -5.25 -2.68 13.31
C VAL A 113 -4.02 -3.27 14.01
N ALA A 114 -4.21 -4.08 15.05
CA ALA A 114 -3.12 -4.69 15.80
C ALA A 114 -2.23 -5.58 14.93
N LEU A 115 -2.83 -6.49 14.15
CA LEU A 115 -2.11 -7.38 13.25
C LEU A 115 -1.49 -6.61 12.07
N GLY A 116 -2.16 -5.58 11.57
CA GLY A 116 -1.61 -4.68 10.56
C GLY A 116 -0.33 -3.98 11.02
N LEU A 117 -0.32 -3.47 12.25
CA LEU A 117 0.86 -2.84 12.86
C LEU A 117 1.98 -3.85 13.13
N ILE A 118 1.65 -5.05 13.63
CA ILE A 118 2.63 -6.14 13.80
C ILE A 118 3.24 -6.52 12.45
N GLY A 119 2.41 -6.67 11.41
CA GLY A 119 2.85 -6.92 10.04
C GLY A 119 3.77 -5.82 9.52
N HIS A 120 3.41 -4.55 9.75
CA HIS A 120 4.22 -3.41 9.35
C HIS A 120 5.62 -3.43 10.00
N VAL A 121 5.69 -3.62 11.32
CA VAL A 121 6.97 -3.72 12.04
C VAL A 121 7.79 -4.92 11.54
N SER A 122 7.12 -6.03 11.23
CA SER A 122 7.79 -7.23 10.70
C SER A 122 8.38 -6.97 9.32
N LEU A 123 7.65 -6.25 8.44
CA LEU A 123 8.13 -5.85 7.12
C LEU A 123 9.32 -4.89 7.19
N ILE A 124 9.33 -3.96 8.15
CA ILE A 124 10.50 -3.08 8.40
C ILE A 124 11.72 -3.93 8.75
N LYS A 125 11.58 -4.87 9.69
CA LYS A 125 12.68 -5.74 10.13
C LYS A 125 13.20 -6.65 9.02
N LEU A 126 12.29 -7.12 8.17
CA LEU A 126 12.60 -8.02 7.06
C LEU A 126 12.92 -7.27 5.76
N HIS A 127 12.87 -5.93 5.76
CA HIS A 127 12.97 -5.15 4.53
C HIS A 127 14.23 -5.50 3.73
N TYR A 128 15.38 -5.48 4.39
CA TYR A 128 16.66 -5.84 3.75
C TYR A 128 16.66 -7.25 3.17
N PHE A 129 16.09 -8.22 3.89
CA PHE A 129 16.01 -9.61 3.43
C PHE A 129 15.10 -9.76 2.21
N LEU A 130 14.00 -9.00 2.16
CA LEU A 130 13.00 -9.07 1.09
C LEU A 130 13.41 -8.29 -0.16
N SER A 131 14.07 -7.14 0.01
CA SER A 131 14.35 -6.20 -1.08
C SER A 131 15.82 -6.17 -1.50
N GLY A 132 16.73 -6.70 -0.67
CA GLY A 132 18.17 -6.56 -0.85
C GLY A 132 18.70 -5.14 -0.58
N VAL A 133 17.84 -4.20 -0.16
CA VAL A 133 18.23 -2.82 0.17
C VAL A 133 17.89 -2.46 1.61
N SER A 134 18.80 -1.76 2.28
CA SER A 134 18.59 -1.29 3.65
C SER A 134 17.59 -0.14 3.68
N LEU A 135 16.94 0.03 4.83
CA LEU A 135 16.22 1.27 5.13
C LEU A 135 17.29 2.33 5.43
N SER A 136 17.41 3.35 4.57
CA SER A 136 18.32 4.49 4.73
C SER A 136 17.68 5.63 5.49
#